data_AF-A0A2E7D7V4-F1
#
_entry.id   AF-A0A2E7D7V4-F1
#
_cell.length_a   1.000
_cell.length_b   1.000
_cell.length_c   1.000
_cell.angle_alpha   90.00
_cell.angle_beta   90.00
_cell.angle_gamma   90.00
#
_symmetry.space_group_name_H-M   'P 1'
#
loop_
_entity.id
_entity.type
_entity.pdbx_description
1 polymer ?
#
loop_
_entity_poly.entity_id
_entity_poly.type
_entity_poly.pdbx_seq_one_letter_code
_entity_poly.pdbx_strand_id
1 'polypeptide(L)'
;MTIKEQIDSFHRFAMQQVEDGQADWSLDALYDQWRMENPSPAETEENIAAIQAAIDDMNRGDRGRAANEVIAEVRSKYNLSETQ
;
A
#
# COMPACT_ATOMS: atom_id res chain seq x y z
N MET A 1 -14.71 -10.31 9.76
CA MET A 1 -13.86 -10.50 10.94
C MET A 1 -14.31 -9.51 12.01
N THR A 2 -14.48 -9.99 13.23
CA THR A 2 -14.65 -9.14 14.41
C THR A 2 -13.30 -8.54 14.83
N ILE A 3 -13.30 -7.48 15.65
CA ILE A 3 -12.07 -6.87 16.18
C ILE A 3 -11.23 -7.90 16.95
N LYS A 4 -11.86 -8.79 17.72
CA LYS A 4 -11.16 -9.86 18.44
C LYS A 4 -10.40 -10.78 17.49
N GLU A 5 -11.05 -11.23 16.41
CA GLU A 5 -10.42 -12.10 15.42
C GLU A 5 -9.27 -11.41 14.68
N GLN A 6 -9.36 -10.10 14.44
CA GLN A 6 -8.27 -9.32 13.87
C GLN A 6 -7.07 -9.23 14.80
N ILE A 7 -7.30 -8.96 16.09
CA ILE A 7 -6.24 -8.94 17.11
C ILE A 7 -5.57 -10.32 17.21
N ASP A 8 -6.36 -11.39 17.27
CA ASP A 8 -5.85 -12.76 17.36
C ASP A 8 -5.07 -13.17 16.08
N SER A 9 -5.50 -12.68 14.90
CA SER A 9 -4.81 -12.88 13.63
C SER A 9 -3.47 -12.15 13.60
N PHE A 10 -3.48 -10.86 13.93
CA PHE A 10 -2.28 -10.03 13.97
C PHE A 10 -1.26 -10.55 14.97
N HIS A 11 -1.69 -10.94 16.17
CA HIS A 11 -0.80 -11.52 17.19
C HIS A 11 -0.09 -12.77 16.67
N ARG A 12 -0.80 -13.70 16.02
CA ARG A 12 -0.19 -14.90 15.43
C ARG A 12 0.81 -14.56 14.33
N PHE A 13 0.45 -13.62 13.45
CA PHE A 13 1.36 -13.14 12.41
C PHE A 13 2.63 -12.53 13.00
N ALA A 14 2.50 -11.61 13.96
CA ALA A 14 3.65 -10.93 14.57
C ALA A 14 4.59 -11.92 15.26
N MET A 15 4.05 -12.90 15.99
CA MET A 15 4.87 -13.95 16.62
C MET A 15 5.63 -14.79 15.59
N GLN A 16 4.96 -15.18 14.50
CA GLN A 16 5.63 -15.91 13.41
C GLN A 16 6.77 -15.10 12.80
N GLN A 17 6.57 -13.80 12.53
CA GLN A 17 7.62 -12.93 11.98
C GLN A 17 8.84 -12.81 12.92
N VAL A 18 8.61 -12.75 14.23
CA VAL A 18 9.70 -12.75 15.22
C VAL A 18 10.46 -14.09 15.20
N GLU A 19 9.75 -15.22 15.13
CA GLU A 19 10.36 -16.55 15.02
C GLU A 19 11.15 -16.72 13.71
N ASP A 20 10.69 -16.12 12.61
CA ASP A 20 11.34 -16.11 11.30
C ASP A 20 12.52 -15.13 11.19
N GLY A 21 12.88 -14.45 12.29
CA GLY A 21 14.04 -13.57 12.37
C GLY A 21 13.80 -12.13 11.94
N GLN A 22 12.55 -11.71 11.74
CA GLN A 22 12.17 -10.30 11.52
C GLN A 22 12.02 -9.52 12.84
N ALA A 23 12.78 -9.87 13.87
CA ALA A 23 12.68 -9.26 15.20
C ALA A 23 13.04 -7.75 15.22
N ASP A 24 13.70 -7.24 14.18
CA ASP A 24 14.08 -5.84 14.04
C ASP A 24 12.93 -4.95 13.49
N TRP A 25 11.82 -5.54 13.06
CA TRP A 25 10.68 -4.76 12.57
C TRP A 25 9.96 -4.07 13.73
N SER A 26 9.61 -2.80 13.51
CA SER A 26 8.73 -2.09 14.42
C SER A 26 7.33 -2.72 14.42
N LEU A 27 6.59 -2.51 15.51
CA LEU A 27 5.20 -2.97 15.61
C LEU A 27 4.32 -2.38 14.49
N ASP A 28 4.56 -1.12 14.12
CA ASP A 28 3.86 -0.46 13.01
C ASP A 28 4.17 -1.14 11.68
N ALA A 29 5.43 -1.47 11.41
CA ALA A 29 5.82 -2.18 10.20
C ALA A 29 5.21 -3.60 10.11
N LEU A 30 5.15 -4.32 11.24
CA LEU A 30 4.47 -5.61 11.32
C LEU A 30 2.97 -5.48 11.05
N TYR A 31 2.34 -4.43 11.60
CA TYR A 31 0.92 -4.17 11.40
C TYR A 31 0.62 -3.80 9.94
N ASP A 32 1.43 -2.93 9.34
CA ASP A 32 1.29 -2.54 7.94
C ASP A 32 1.43 -3.74 6.99
N GLN A 33 2.44 -4.59 7.23
CA GLN A 33 2.62 -5.82 6.45
C GLN A 33 1.42 -6.76 6.61
N TRP A 34 0.98 -6.98 7.85
CA TRP A 34 -0.19 -7.84 8.12
C TRP A 34 -1.44 -7.32 7.40
N ARG A 35 -1.67 -6.00 7.41
CA ARG A 35 -2.81 -5.37 6.72
C ARG A 35 -2.74 -5.53 5.20
N MET A 36 -1.54 -5.47 4.63
CA MET A 36 -1.32 -5.71 3.20
C MET A 36 -1.68 -7.14 2.80
N GLU A 37 -1.36 -8.12 3.64
CA GLU A 37 -1.67 -9.54 3.41
C GLU A 37 -3.10 -9.92 3.78
N ASN A 38 -3.75 -9.13 4.65
CA ASN A 38 -5.09 -9.36 5.16
C ASN A 38 -5.99 -8.12 4.92
N PRO A 39 -6.22 -7.73 3.65
CA PRO A 39 -7.12 -6.63 3.34
C PRO A 39 -8.53 -6.98 3.81
N SER A 40 -9.27 -5.98 4.27
CA SER A 40 -10.70 -6.17 4.54
C SER A 40 -11.46 -6.42 3.22
N PRO A 41 -12.66 -7.01 3.28
CA PRO A 41 -13.50 -7.18 2.09
C PRO A 41 -13.77 -5.87 1.35
N ALA A 42 -14.00 -4.78 2.08
CA ALA A 42 -14.23 -3.46 1.49
C ALA A 42 -12.99 -2.92 0.77
N GLU A 43 -11.80 -3.06 1.37
CA GLU A 43 -10.54 -2.67 0.72
C GLU A 43 -10.24 -3.52 -0.50
N THR A 44 -10.58 -4.81 -0.45
CA THR A 44 -10.42 -5.72 -1.59
C THR A 44 -11.30 -5.28 -2.75
N GLU A 45 -12.57 -4.97 -2.48
CA GLU A 45 -13.52 -4.47 -3.47
C GLU A 45 -13.07 -3.14 -4.08
N GLU A 46 -12.64 -2.19 -3.23
CA GLU A 46 -12.10 -0.89 -3.67
C GLU A 46 -10.86 -1.07 -4.55
N ASN A 47 -9.91 -1.92 -4.15
CA ASN A 47 -8.70 -2.19 -4.92
C ASN A 47 -9.02 -2.81 -6.28
N ILE A 48 -9.96 -3.77 -6.34
CA ILE A 48 -10.40 -4.37 -7.61
C ILE A 48 -11.05 -3.31 -8.51
N ALA A 49 -11.93 -2.47 -7.96
CA ALA A 49 -12.58 -1.41 -8.70
C ALA A 49 -11.57 -0.39 -9.27
N ALA A 50 -10.57 0.00 -8.47
CA ALA A 50 -9.52 0.91 -8.90
C ALA A 50 -8.66 0.33 -10.04
N ILE A 51 -8.29 -0.95 -9.95
CA ILE A 51 -7.55 -1.65 -11.01
C ILE A 51 -8.40 -1.72 -12.29
N GLN A 52 -9.68 -2.07 -12.17
CA GLN A 52 -10.57 -2.14 -13.34
C GLN A 52 -10.74 -0.79 -14.01
N ALA A 53 -10.90 0.29 -13.23
CA ALA A 53 -10.96 1.65 -13.76
C ALA A 53 -9.68 2.02 -14.53
N ALA A 54 -8.50 1.72 -13.97
CA ALA A 54 -7.24 1.98 -14.65
C ALA A 54 -7.11 1.21 -15.97
N ILE A 55 -7.54 -0.06 -16.01
CA ILE A 55 -7.58 -0.86 -17.24
C ILE A 55 -8.53 -0.25 -18.28
N ASP A 56 -9.72 0.18 -17.85
CA ASP A 56 -10.69 0.81 -18.74
C ASP A 56 -10.16 2.12 -19.33
N ASP A 57 -9.50 2.94 -18.53
CA ASP A 57 -8.89 4.18 -18.99
C ASP A 57 -7.76 3.92 -19.99
N MET A 58 -6.91 2.92 -19.73
CA MET A 58 -5.91 2.46 -20.69
C MET A 58 -6.54 2.01 -22.01
N ASN A 59 -7.65 1.28 -21.97
CA ASN A 59 -8.37 0.84 -23.17
C ASN A 59 -8.99 2.02 -23.94
N ARG A 60 -9.39 3.09 -23.25
CA ARG A 60 -9.89 4.34 -23.85
C ARG A 60 -8.78 5.24 -24.39
N GLY A 61 -7.52 4.84 -24.25
CA GLY A 61 -6.37 5.54 -24.80
C GLY A 61 -5.56 6.33 -23.78
N ASP A 62 -5.86 6.23 -22.48
CA ASP A 62 -4.96 6.74 -21.45
C ASP A 62 -3.63 5.98 -21.51
N ARG A 63 -2.52 6.72 -21.47
CA ARG A 63 -1.16 6.18 -21.46
C ARG A 63 -0.38 6.63 -20.21
N GLY A 64 -1.07 7.27 -19.28
CA GLY A 64 -0.47 7.93 -18.13
C GLY A 64 0.36 9.14 -18.54
N ARG A 65 1.24 9.55 -17.63
CA ARG A 65 2.16 10.67 -17.80
C ARG A 65 3.58 10.19 -17.54
N ALA A 66 4.56 10.79 -18.20
CA ALA A 66 5.94 10.46 -17.94
C ALA A 66 6.32 10.88 -16.50
N ALA A 67 6.96 9.97 -15.76
CA ALA A 67 7.24 10.19 -14.33
C ALA A 67 8.10 11.45 -14.10
N ASN A 68 9.07 11.73 -14.97
CA ASN A 68 9.91 12.92 -14.92
C ASN A 68 9.10 14.23 -15.04
N GLU A 69 8.08 14.26 -15.91
CA GLU A 69 7.20 15.42 -16.06
C GLU A 69 6.38 15.67 -14.80
N VAL A 70 5.82 14.60 -14.23
CA VAL A 70 5.03 14.67 -12.99
C VAL A 70 5.93 15.09 -11.82
N ILE A 71 7.14 14.54 -11.70
CA ILE A 71 8.11 14.89 -10.66
C ILE A 71 8.49 16.37 -10.77
N ALA A 72 8.79 16.87 -11.97
CA ALA A 72 9.13 18.27 -12.18
C ALA A 72 7.97 19.20 -11.80
N GLU A 73 6.74 18.85 -12.18
CA GLU A 73 5.53 19.59 -11.83
C GLU A 73 5.34 19.65 -10.31
N VAL A 74 5.43 18.51 -9.62
CA VAL A 74 5.26 18.42 -8.16
C VAL A 74 6.34 19.25 -7.45
N ARG A 75 7.60 19.16 -7.89
CA ARG A 75 8.69 19.98 -7.31
C ARG A 75 8.44 21.46 -7.47
N SER A 76 8.04 21.90 -8.66
CA SER A 76 7.69 23.30 -8.92
C SER A 76 6.50 23.76 -8.08
N LYS A 77 5.48 22.90 -7.90
CA LYS A 77 4.27 23.22 -7.14
C LYS A 77 4.54 23.39 -5.64
N TYR A 78 5.47 22.62 -5.09
CA TYR A 78 5.75 22.59 -3.65
C TYR A 78 7.10 23.19 -3.26
N ASN A 79 7.80 23.87 -4.18
CA ASN A 79 9.12 24.47 -3.95
C ASN A 79 10.16 23.49 -3.37
N LEU A 80 10.15 22.25 -3.87
CA LEU A 80 11.10 21.22 -3.44
C LEU A 80 12.38 21.34 -4.28
N SER A 81 13.50 21.70 -3.64
CA SER A 81 14.83 21.74 -4.27
C SER A 81 15.34 20.34 -4.58
N GLU A 82 16.15 20.19 -5.63
CA GLU A 82 16.87 18.93 -5.87
C GLU A 82 17.85 18.67 -4.73
N THR A 83 17.59 17.62 -3.94
CA THR A 83 18.61 17.07 -3.06
C THR A 83 19.70 16.49 -3.95
N GLN A 84 20.86 17.15 -3.97
CA GLN A 84 22.07 16.74 -4.69
C GLN A 84 22.67 15.47 -4.09
#